data_AF-A0A2V6B788-F1
#
_entry.id   AF-A0A2V6B788-F1
#
_cell.length_a   1.000
_cell.length_b   1.000
_cell.length_c   1.000
_cell.angle_alpha   90.00
_cell.angle_beta   90.00
_cell.angle_gamma   90.00
#
_symmetry.space_group_name_H-M   'P 1'
#
loop_
_entity.id
_entity.type
_entity.pdbx_description
1 polymer ?
#
loop_
_entity_poly.entity_id
_entity_poly.type
_entity_poly.pdbx_seq_one_letter_code
_entity_poly.pdbx_strand_id
1 'polypeptide(L)'
;IDEKEALVAIDVNTGRNKGGRDVEKTILQTNLEAADEIARQLRLRNIGGLIISDFIDMKSRRDQQAVYNLMKERLTPDKARTHVLPISQLGLMEMTRQRAQESLSDTIYENCPYCAGRGVVKTSMTTSVELHRTLNTVMRKYQDSIHEIRVILNPDVLKRLKEEDEDLLVELERRYAGRLMFRGDPTFHHEKFVITDANTGAELKA
;
A
#
# COMPACT_ATOMS: atom_id res chain seq x y z
N ILE A 1 0.50 -13.26 0.97
CA ILE A 1 1.77 -13.11 1.72
C ILE A 1 2.20 -11.67 1.49
N ASP A 2 2.08 -10.85 2.53
CA ASP A 2 2.42 -9.44 2.50
C ASP A 2 3.60 -9.21 3.43
N GLU A 3 4.75 -8.88 2.85
CA GLU A 3 5.95 -8.53 3.59
C GLU A 3 5.89 -7.04 3.95
N LYS A 4 5.97 -6.72 5.24
CA LYS A 4 6.06 -5.36 5.77
C LYS A 4 7.37 -5.21 6.52
N GLU A 5 7.68 -3.97 6.93
CA GLU A 5 8.95 -3.62 7.57
C GLU A 5 9.24 -4.47 8.83
N ALA A 6 8.25 -4.64 9.69
CA ALA A 6 8.42 -5.33 10.97
C ALA A 6 8.04 -6.83 10.93
N LEU A 7 7.14 -7.22 10.03
CA LEU A 7 6.55 -8.56 10.02
C LEU A 7 6.06 -8.97 8.64
N VAL A 8 5.79 -10.26 8.50
CA VAL A 8 5.19 -10.85 7.30
C VAL A 8 3.80 -11.37 7.66
N ALA A 9 2.79 -10.88 6.96
CA ALA A 9 1.40 -11.30 7.13
C ALA A 9 1.02 -12.31 6.05
N ILE A 10 0.34 -13.38 6.43
CA ILE A 10 -0.14 -14.42 5.53
C ILE A 10 -1.62 -14.61 5.79
N ASP A 11 -2.44 -14.46 4.75
CA ASP A 11 -3.89 -14.60 4.81
C ASP A 11 -4.34 -15.86 4.03
N VAL A 12 -5.22 -16.66 4.63
CA VAL A 12 -5.72 -17.92 4.05
C VAL A 12 -7.19 -17.78 3.67
N ASN A 13 -7.50 -17.99 2.39
CA ASN A 13 -8.85 -17.88 1.86
C ASN A 13 -9.37 -19.20 1.29
N THR A 14 -10.65 -19.50 1.53
CA THR A 14 -11.37 -20.67 0.98
C THR A 14 -11.71 -20.57 -0.52
N GLY A 15 -11.54 -19.40 -1.12
CA GLY A 15 -11.89 -19.16 -2.53
C GLY A 15 -13.35 -19.50 -2.87
N ARG A 16 -13.56 -20.14 -4.04
CA ARG A 16 -14.90 -20.56 -4.53
C ARG A 16 -15.39 -21.91 -3.96
N ASN A 17 -14.63 -22.58 -3.10
CA ASN A 17 -14.94 -23.93 -2.59
C ASN A 17 -16.00 -23.96 -1.47
N LYS A 18 -17.04 -23.14 -1.55
CA LYS A 18 -18.06 -22.94 -0.49
C LYS A 18 -19.27 -23.89 -0.56
N GLY A 19 -19.16 -25.03 -1.24
CA GLY A 19 -20.33 -25.79 -1.75
C GLY A 19 -20.67 -27.13 -1.11
N GLY A 20 -20.12 -27.50 0.05
CA GLY A 20 -20.31 -28.83 0.65
C GLY A 20 -21.20 -28.86 1.90
N ARG A 21 -21.83 -30.02 2.17
CA ARG A 21 -22.61 -30.30 3.41
C ARG A 21 -21.81 -30.19 4.72
N ASP A 22 -20.49 -30.05 4.65
CA ASP A 22 -19.59 -30.01 5.81
C ASP A 22 -18.55 -28.88 5.68
N VAL A 23 -18.95 -27.70 6.15
CA VAL A 23 -18.14 -26.47 6.09
C VAL A 23 -16.92 -26.59 7.01
N GLU A 24 -17.05 -27.22 8.18
CA GLU A 24 -15.96 -27.35 9.15
C GLU A 24 -14.82 -28.22 8.60
N LYS A 25 -15.16 -29.35 7.97
CA LYS A 25 -14.16 -30.20 7.31
C LYS A 25 -13.44 -29.48 6.16
N THR A 26 -14.17 -28.67 5.40
CA THR A 26 -13.60 -27.88 4.29
C THR A 26 -12.62 -26.83 4.80
N ILE A 27 -12.97 -26.15 5.91
CA ILE A 27 -12.09 -25.18 6.58
C ILE A 27 -10.81 -25.87 7.06
N LEU A 28 -10.93 -26.99 7.78
CA LEU A 28 -9.76 -27.72 8.27
C LEU A 28 -8.85 -28.15 7.11
N GLN A 29 -9.41 -28.74 6.07
CA GLN A 29 -8.64 -29.16 4.89
C GLN A 29 -7.90 -27.98 4.25
N THR A 30 -8.58 -26.84 4.06
CA THR A 30 -7.97 -25.63 3.49
C THR A 30 -6.82 -25.12 4.35
N ASN A 31 -6.99 -25.09 5.67
CA ASN A 31 -5.94 -24.66 6.59
C ASN A 31 -4.75 -25.63 6.63
N LEU A 32 -4.96 -26.94 6.49
CA LEU A 32 -3.88 -27.92 6.40
C LEU A 32 -3.07 -27.75 5.11
N GLU A 33 -3.74 -27.57 3.97
CA GLU A 33 -3.10 -27.28 2.69
C GLU A 33 -2.31 -25.96 2.77
N ALA A 34 -2.91 -24.93 3.39
CA ALA A 34 -2.24 -23.66 3.61
C ALA A 34 -1.00 -23.81 4.49
N ALA A 35 -1.04 -24.58 5.58
CA ALA A 35 0.13 -24.78 6.45
C ALA A 35 1.32 -25.42 5.70
N ASP A 36 1.06 -26.42 4.85
CA ASP A 36 2.11 -27.04 4.02
C ASP A 36 2.70 -26.04 3.02
N GLU A 37 1.84 -25.30 2.33
CA GLU A 37 2.26 -24.33 1.33
C GLU A 37 3.01 -23.14 1.95
N ILE A 38 2.57 -22.65 3.11
CA ILE A 38 3.27 -21.59 3.84
C ILE A 38 4.68 -22.04 4.19
N ALA A 39 4.85 -23.20 4.82
CA ALA A 39 6.17 -23.72 5.18
C ALA A 39 7.09 -23.86 3.95
N ARG A 40 6.54 -24.28 2.80
CA ARG A 40 7.27 -24.35 1.53
C ARG A 40 7.67 -22.97 1.01
N GLN A 41 6.75 -22.00 1.00
CA GLN A 41 6.99 -20.64 0.51
C GLN A 41 8.01 -19.88 1.35
N LEU A 42 8.01 -20.08 2.68
CA LEU A 42 9.01 -19.47 3.57
C LEU A 42 10.43 -19.87 3.17
N ARG A 43 10.65 -21.13 2.79
CA ARG A 43 11.95 -21.61 2.30
C ARG A 43 12.27 -21.07 0.92
N LEU A 44 11.34 -21.16 -0.02
CA LEU A 44 11.57 -20.80 -1.41
C LEU A 44 11.86 -19.31 -1.60
N ARG A 45 11.18 -18.46 -0.82
CA ARG A 45 11.34 -17.00 -0.86
C ARG A 45 12.35 -16.47 0.14
N ASN A 46 12.96 -17.35 0.94
CA ASN A 46 13.82 -17.00 2.05
C ASN A 46 13.20 -15.97 3.02
N ILE A 47 11.89 -16.11 3.30
CA ILE A 47 11.17 -15.19 4.19
C ILE A 47 11.61 -15.42 5.64
N GLY A 48 11.97 -14.36 6.35
CA GLY A 48 12.35 -14.45 7.77
C GLY A 48 11.92 -13.23 8.57
N GLY A 49 12.08 -13.31 9.89
CA GLY A 49 11.59 -12.34 10.86
C GLY A 49 10.34 -12.86 11.58
N LEU A 50 9.52 -11.94 12.06
CA LEU A 50 8.21 -12.23 12.63
C LEU A 50 7.22 -12.52 11.50
N ILE A 51 6.54 -13.66 11.56
CA ILE A 51 5.54 -14.09 10.59
C ILE A 51 4.24 -14.34 11.33
N ILE A 52 3.15 -13.78 10.83
CA ILE A 52 1.80 -13.94 11.35
C ILE A 52 0.96 -14.57 10.24
N SER A 53 0.38 -15.74 10.53
CA SER A 53 -0.52 -16.44 9.60
C SER A 53 -1.96 -16.41 10.14
N ASP A 54 -2.84 -15.77 9.39
CA ASP A 54 -4.28 -15.70 9.60
C ASP A 54 -4.95 -16.88 8.90
N PHE A 55 -5.18 -17.95 9.66
CA PHE A 55 -5.89 -19.14 9.17
C PHE A 55 -7.40 -18.91 9.28
N ILE A 56 -8.17 -19.62 8.46
CA ILE A 56 -9.63 -19.53 8.51
C ILE A 56 -10.11 -20.01 9.89
N ASP A 57 -11.04 -19.26 10.50
CA ASP A 57 -11.57 -19.54 11.83
C ASP A 57 -12.03 -20.99 12.02
N MET A 58 -11.44 -21.67 13.00
CA MET A 58 -11.79 -23.03 13.42
C MET A 58 -12.36 -23.01 14.84
N LYS A 59 -13.56 -23.58 15.03
CA LYS A 59 -14.17 -23.73 16.36
C LYS A 59 -13.53 -24.84 17.20
N SER A 60 -13.09 -25.89 16.53
CA SER A 60 -12.51 -27.09 17.14
C SER A 60 -11.06 -26.83 17.56
N ARG A 61 -10.75 -26.98 18.85
CA ARG A 61 -9.37 -26.96 19.37
C ARG A 61 -8.51 -28.08 18.78
N ARG A 62 -9.13 -29.23 18.48
CA ARG A 62 -8.46 -30.36 17.83
C ARG A 62 -7.98 -29.98 16.42
N ASP A 63 -8.77 -29.20 15.69
CA ASP A 63 -8.46 -28.79 14.32
C ASP A 63 -7.35 -27.73 14.31
N GLN A 64 -7.44 -26.75 15.22
CA GLN A 64 -6.36 -25.79 15.46
C GLN A 64 -5.03 -26.49 15.79
N GLN A 65 -5.08 -27.52 16.66
CA GLN A 65 -3.89 -28.29 17.03
C GLN A 65 -3.35 -29.10 15.84
N ALA A 66 -4.21 -29.63 14.96
CA ALA A 66 -3.79 -30.34 13.77
C ALA A 66 -3.01 -29.43 12.80
N VAL A 67 -3.51 -28.21 12.56
CA VAL A 67 -2.83 -27.20 11.74
C VAL A 67 -1.49 -26.81 12.33
N TYR A 68 -1.41 -26.55 13.64
CA TYR A 68 -0.16 -26.25 14.33
C TYR A 68 0.86 -27.40 14.25
N ASN A 69 0.43 -28.64 14.47
CA ASN A 69 1.30 -29.80 14.41
C ASN A 69 1.85 -30.00 12.99
N LEU A 70 1.00 -29.86 11.97
CA LEU A 70 1.42 -29.95 10.57
C LEU A 70 2.43 -28.85 10.23
N MET A 71 2.18 -27.60 10.64
CA MET A 71 3.12 -26.50 10.41
C MET A 71 4.50 -26.80 11.01
N LYS A 72 4.56 -27.29 12.25
CA LYS A 72 5.83 -27.70 12.88
C LYS A 72 6.53 -28.83 12.13
N GLU A 73 5.78 -29.84 11.72
CA GLU A 73 6.31 -30.95 10.92
C GLU A 73 6.93 -30.43 9.62
N ARG A 74 6.20 -29.59 8.88
CA ARG A 74 6.64 -29.05 7.58
C ARG A 74 7.78 -28.04 7.65
N LEU A 75 8.05 -27.47 8.82
CA LEU A 75 9.20 -26.61 9.07
C LEU A 75 10.45 -27.38 9.56
N THR A 76 10.32 -28.65 9.97
CA THR A 76 11.45 -29.48 10.39
C THR A 76 12.60 -29.56 9.36
N PRO A 77 12.36 -29.67 8.04
CA PRO A 77 13.45 -29.70 7.05
C PRO A 77 14.05 -28.30 6.75
N ASP A 78 13.54 -27.23 7.37
CA ASP A 78 14.10 -25.89 7.19
C ASP A 78 15.47 -25.77 7.86
N LYS A 79 16.42 -25.15 7.15
CA LYS A 79 17.77 -24.91 7.67
C LYS A 79 17.80 -23.72 8.64
N ALA A 80 16.86 -22.77 8.49
CA ALA A 80 16.75 -21.63 9.38
C ALA A 80 16.10 -22.06 10.71
N ARG A 81 16.56 -21.49 11.83
CA ARG A 81 15.86 -21.70 13.11
C ARG A 81 14.45 -21.11 13.04
N THR A 82 13.48 -21.95 13.35
CA THR A 82 12.06 -21.57 13.42
C THR A 82 11.51 -21.77 14.83
N HIS A 83 10.67 -20.85 15.29
CA HIS A 83 9.88 -21.02 16.50
C HIS A 83 8.42 -20.71 16.17
N VAL A 84 7.53 -21.68 16.35
CA VAL A 84 6.10 -21.57 16.01
C VAL A 84 5.29 -21.67 17.30
N LEU A 85 4.35 -20.76 17.50
CA LEU A 85 3.40 -20.79 18.60
C LEU A 85 2.08 -21.43 18.15
N PRO A 86 1.29 -22.02 19.06
CA PRO A 86 -0.08 -22.44 18.76
C PRO A 86 -0.94 -21.26 18.30
N ILE A 87 -2.03 -21.56 17.59
CA ILE A 87 -3.01 -20.54 17.19
C ILE A 87 -3.53 -19.82 18.45
N SER A 88 -3.40 -18.50 18.45
CA SER A 88 -3.76 -17.63 19.57
C SER A 88 -5.28 -17.56 19.75
N GLN A 89 -5.72 -16.89 20.82
CA GLN A 89 -7.15 -16.64 21.03
C GLN A 89 -7.75 -15.70 19.97
N LEU A 90 -6.91 -14.93 19.28
CA LEU A 90 -7.32 -14.05 18.19
C LEU A 90 -7.39 -14.77 16.84
N GLY A 91 -7.14 -16.09 16.78
CA GLY A 91 -7.16 -16.86 15.54
C GLY A 91 -5.85 -16.84 14.74
N LEU A 92 -4.83 -16.13 15.23
CA LEU A 92 -3.56 -15.95 14.52
C LEU A 92 -2.51 -16.98 14.95
N MET A 93 -1.74 -17.50 13.99
CA MET A 93 -0.53 -18.28 14.25
C MET A 93 0.70 -17.38 14.13
N GLU A 94 1.42 -17.22 15.25
CA GLU A 94 2.65 -16.43 15.32
C GLU A 94 3.87 -17.34 15.22
N MET A 95 4.85 -16.95 14.42
CA MET A 95 6.12 -17.65 14.37
C MET A 95 7.29 -16.70 14.08
N THR A 96 8.48 -17.14 14.43
CA THR A 96 9.73 -16.49 14.01
C THR A 96 10.55 -17.45 13.17
N ARG A 97 11.20 -16.92 12.13
CA ARG A 97 12.18 -17.64 11.31
C ARG A 97 13.44 -16.81 11.19
N GLN A 98 14.58 -17.36 11.54
CA GLN A 98 15.86 -16.65 11.48
C GLN A 98 16.14 -16.13 10.06
N ARG A 99 16.42 -14.82 9.92
CA ARG A 99 16.91 -14.24 8.66
C ARG A 99 18.38 -14.62 8.46
N ALA A 100 18.66 -15.41 7.45
CA ALA A 100 20.04 -15.78 7.09
C ALA A 100 20.63 -14.84 6.02
N GLN A 101 19.79 -14.35 5.11
CA GLN A 101 20.11 -13.48 3.97
C GLN A 101 18.90 -12.58 3.67
N GLU A 102 19.07 -11.61 2.78
CA GLU A 102 17.97 -10.83 2.20
C GLU A 102 16.88 -11.75 1.62
N SER A 103 15.63 -11.29 1.63
CA SER A 103 14.54 -12.06 1.04
C SER A 103 14.69 -12.09 -0.48
N LEU A 104 14.05 -13.07 -1.13
CA LEU A 104 14.02 -13.10 -2.59
C LEU A 104 13.40 -11.81 -3.17
N SER A 105 12.42 -11.25 -2.46
CA SER A 105 11.75 -10.01 -2.83
C SER A 105 12.72 -8.84 -2.90
N ASP A 106 13.63 -8.73 -1.92
CA ASP A 106 14.65 -7.67 -1.85
C ASP A 106 15.67 -7.75 -3.01
N THR A 107 15.94 -8.97 -3.50
CA THR A 107 16.88 -9.18 -4.62
C THR A 107 16.23 -8.95 -5.99
N ILE A 108 14.93 -9.24 -6.13
CA ILE A 108 14.23 -9.21 -7.42
C ILE A 108 13.50 -7.88 -7.67
N TYR A 109 13.01 -7.23 -6.62
CA TYR A 109 12.16 -6.06 -6.74
C TYR A 109 12.81 -4.82 -6.13
N GLU A 110 12.54 -3.66 -6.74
CA GLU A 110 12.81 -2.36 -6.14
C GLU A 110 11.54 -1.76 -5.54
N ASN A 111 11.70 -0.88 -4.56
CA ASN A 111 10.57 -0.16 -3.98
C ASN A 111 9.90 0.71 -5.05
N CYS A 112 8.56 0.70 -5.08
CA CYS A 112 7.81 1.54 -5.99
C CYS A 112 8.21 3.02 -5.80
N PRO A 113 8.72 3.71 -6.84
CA PRO A 113 9.24 5.07 -6.71
C PRO A 113 8.16 6.12 -6.42
N TYR A 114 6.89 5.74 -6.56
CA TYR A 114 5.75 6.64 -6.39
C TYR A 114 5.10 6.51 -5.01
N CYS A 115 4.76 5.29 -4.62
CA CYS A 115 4.06 5.05 -3.37
C CYS A 115 5.00 4.66 -2.23
N ALA A 116 6.28 4.38 -2.53
CA ALA A 116 7.28 3.89 -1.57
C ALA A 116 6.78 2.68 -0.77
N GLY A 117 6.09 1.75 -1.44
CA GLY A 117 5.54 0.54 -0.82
C GLY A 117 4.17 0.71 -0.14
N ARG A 118 3.54 1.91 -0.19
CA ARG A 118 2.19 2.13 0.35
C ARG A 118 1.10 1.33 -0.38
N GLY A 119 1.30 1.02 -1.66
CA GLY A 119 0.32 0.30 -2.50
C GLY A 119 -0.95 1.11 -2.84
N VAL A 120 -0.99 2.39 -2.46
CA VAL A 120 -2.08 3.33 -2.73
C VAL A 120 -1.51 4.69 -3.12
N VAL A 121 -2.28 5.46 -3.87
CA VAL A 121 -1.98 6.86 -4.22
C VAL A 121 -3.12 7.77 -3.75
N LYS A 122 -2.83 9.06 -3.54
CA LYS A 122 -3.83 10.07 -3.15
C LYS A 122 -4.95 10.14 -4.19
N THR A 123 -6.15 10.50 -3.74
CA THR A 123 -7.28 10.74 -4.65
C THR A 123 -7.15 12.12 -5.31
N SER A 124 -7.82 12.32 -6.45
CA SER A 124 -7.79 13.63 -7.14
C SER A 124 -8.25 14.78 -6.23
N MET A 125 -9.16 14.49 -5.30
CA MET A 125 -9.62 15.42 -4.28
C MET A 125 -8.54 15.80 -3.28
N THR A 126 -7.80 14.83 -2.76
CA THR A 126 -6.69 15.12 -1.85
C THR A 126 -5.61 15.93 -2.55
N THR A 127 -5.26 15.58 -3.78
CA THR A 127 -4.28 16.33 -4.58
C THR A 127 -4.78 17.75 -4.91
N SER A 128 -6.07 17.94 -5.22
CA SER A 128 -6.61 19.26 -5.52
C SER A 128 -6.62 20.19 -4.32
N VAL A 129 -6.95 19.68 -3.13
CA VAL A 129 -6.88 20.44 -1.86
C VAL A 129 -5.44 20.83 -1.52
N GLU A 130 -4.47 19.92 -1.72
CA GLU A 130 -3.05 20.23 -1.53
C GLU A 130 -2.55 21.30 -2.51
N LEU A 131 -2.94 21.19 -3.78
CA LEU A 131 -2.64 22.20 -4.79
C LEU A 131 -3.23 23.55 -4.39
N HIS A 132 -4.50 23.62 -3.96
CA HIS A 132 -5.14 24.86 -3.55
C HIS A 132 -4.39 25.54 -2.39
N ARG A 133 -3.98 24.77 -1.36
CA ARG A 133 -3.16 25.28 -0.25
C ARG A 133 -1.80 25.79 -0.72
N THR A 134 -1.16 25.06 -1.64
CA THR A 134 0.14 25.44 -2.19
C THR A 134 0.03 26.70 -3.04
N LEU A 135 -0.99 26.80 -3.90
CA LEU A 135 -1.29 27.99 -4.69
C LEU A 135 -1.54 29.21 -3.80
N ASN A 136 -2.36 29.09 -2.77
CA ASN A 136 -2.60 30.18 -1.82
C ASN A 136 -1.29 30.68 -1.17
N THR A 137 -0.39 29.75 -0.83
CA THR A 137 0.93 30.09 -0.24
C THR A 137 1.84 30.78 -1.25
N VAL A 138 1.96 30.23 -2.46
CA VAL A 138 2.77 30.78 -3.56
C VAL A 138 2.26 32.15 -3.98
N MET A 139 0.95 32.28 -4.24
CA MET A 139 0.34 33.54 -4.67
C MET A 139 0.52 34.63 -3.62
N ARG A 140 0.34 34.30 -2.33
CA ARG A 140 0.60 35.27 -1.25
C ARG A 140 2.06 35.72 -1.19
N LYS A 141 3.00 34.80 -1.42
CA LYS A 141 4.45 35.06 -1.34
C LYS A 141 4.96 35.91 -2.50
N TYR A 142 4.42 35.71 -3.70
CA TYR A 142 4.87 36.40 -4.91
C TYR A 142 3.89 37.46 -5.41
N GLN A 143 2.88 37.83 -4.62
CA GLN A 143 1.78 38.74 -5.00
C GLN A 143 2.24 40.07 -5.63
N ASP A 144 3.41 40.59 -5.23
CA ASP A 144 3.94 41.88 -5.70
C ASP A 144 4.86 41.76 -6.93
N SER A 145 5.19 40.53 -7.34
CA SER A 145 6.24 40.25 -8.33
C SER A 145 5.80 39.38 -9.50
N ILE A 146 4.82 38.49 -9.28
CA ILE A 146 4.35 37.53 -10.28
C ILE A 146 2.83 37.54 -10.29
N HIS A 147 2.26 37.93 -11.44
CA HIS A 147 0.82 37.97 -11.65
C HIS A 147 0.30 36.87 -12.58
N GLU A 148 1.18 36.17 -13.31
CA GLU A 148 0.79 35.04 -14.15
C GLU A 148 1.48 33.76 -13.68
N ILE A 149 0.68 32.78 -13.24
CA ILE A 149 1.16 31.52 -12.67
C ILE A 149 0.65 30.38 -13.53
N ARG A 150 1.55 29.47 -13.89
CA ARG A 150 1.24 28.24 -14.62
C ARG A 150 1.37 27.03 -13.70
N VAL A 151 0.33 26.22 -13.64
CA VAL A 151 0.29 24.94 -12.93
C VAL A 151 0.31 23.80 -13.94
N ILE A 152 1.26 22.88 -13.79
CA ILE A 152 1.38 21.66 -14.59
C ILE A 152 1.08 20.47 -13.69
N LEU A 153 0.14 19.62 -14.08
CA LEU A 153 -0.35 18.51 -13.26
C LEU A 153 -0.93 17.38 -14.11
N ASN A 154 -1.22 16.24 -13.47
CA ASN A 154 -1.89 15.12 -14.13
C ASN A 154 -3.30 15.50 -14.65
N PRO A 155 -3.71 15.02 -15.84
CA PRO A 155 -5.02 15.34 -16.43
C PRO A 155 -6.23 14.99 -15.56
N ASP A 156 -6.17 13.93 -14.77
CA ASP A 156 -7.29 13.49 -13.92
C ASP A 156 -7.54 14.47 -12.77
N VAL A 157 -6.47 15.04 -12.22
CA VAL A 157 -6.54 16.09 -11.20
C VAL A 157 -7.02 17.40 -11.84
N LEU A 158 -6.54 17.72 -13.04
CA LEU A 158 -7.00 18.90 -13.79
C LEU A 158 -8.49 18.83 -14.13
N LYS A 159 -8.99 17.66 -14.52
CA LYS A 159 -10.41 17.46 -14.81
C LYS A 159 -11.26 17.80 -13.58
N ARG A 160 -10.89 17.25 -12.42
CA ARG A 160 -11.56 17.57 -11.15
C ARG A 160 -11.53 19.06 -10.84
N LEU A 161 -10.37 19.71 -10.98
CA LEU A 161 -10.24 21.15 -10.68
C LEU A 161 -11.22 21.99 -11.49
N LYS A 162 -11.45 21.62 -12.75
CA LYS A 162 -12.39 22.31 -13.63
C LYS A 162 -13.86 22.01 -13.32
N GLU A 163 -14.17 20.79 -12.90
CA GLU A 163 -15.55 20.35 -12.67
C GLU A 163 -16.06 20.68 -11.26
N GLU A 164 -15.20 20.62 -10.25
CA GLU A 164 -15.59 20.69 -8.84
C GLU A 164 -14.98 21.87 -8.06
N ASP A 165 -13.80 22.36 -8.46
CA ASP A 165 -13.05 23.38 -7.70
C ASP A 165 -12.98 24.76 -8.41
N GLU A 166 -13.77 24.97 -9.47
CA GLU A 166 -13.71 26.19 -10.31
C GLU A 166 -13.92 27.47 -9.49
N ASP A 167 -14.95 27.52 -8.64
CA ASP A 167 -15.26 28.69 -7.80
C ASP A 167 -14.10 29.04 -6.85
N LEU A 168 -13.44 28.03 -6.29
CA LEU A 168 -12.31 28.21 -5.37
C LEU A 168 -11.08 28.79 -6.09
N LEU A 169 -10.86 28.39 -7.35
CA LEU A 169 -9.78 28.93 -8.17
C LEU A 169 -10.04 30.38 -8.58
N VAL A 170 -11.27 30.70 -8.95
CA VAL A 170 -11.68 32.09 -9.27
C VAL A 170 -11.52 32.99 -8.04
N GLU A 171 -11.86 32.49 -6.84
CA GLU A 171 -11.69 33.25 -5.60
C GLU A 171 -10.21 33.54 -5.30
N LEU A 172 -9.32 32.57 -5.55
CA LEU A 172 -7.86 32.74 -5.43
C LEU A 172 -7.31 33.78 -6.40
N GLU A 173 -7.70 33.71 -7.69
CA GLU A 173 -7.29 34.68 -8.71
C GLU A 173 -7.69 36.11 -8.31
N ARG A 174 -8.93 36.28 -7.85
CA ARG A 174 -9.45 37.59 -7.40
C ARG A 174 -8.71 38.11 -6.17
N ARG A 175 -8.45 37.25 -5.18
CA ARG A 175 -7.83 37.63 -3.91
C ARG A 175 -6.42 38.18 -4.09
N TYR A 176 -5.65 37.62 -5.02
CA TYR A 176 -4.25 37.99 -5.25
C TYR A 176 -4.02 38.78 -6.54
N ALA A 177 -5.09 39.20 -7.22
CA ALA A 177 -5.02 39.87 -8.53
C ALA A 177 -4.07 39.16 -9.52
N GLY A 178 -4.12 37.83 -9.53
CA GLY A 178 -3.28 36.97 -10.34
C GLY A 178 -4.09 36.12 -11.32
N ARG A 179 -3.43 35.61 -12.34
CA ARG A 179 -4.00 34.73 -13.37
C ARG A 179 -3.39 33.34 -13.26
N LEU A 180 -4.23 32.32 -13.18
CA LEU A 180 -3.87 30.91 -13.12
C LEU A 180 -4.06 30.26 -14.50
N MET A 181 -3.01 29.63 -15.00
CA MET A 181 -3.02 28.83 -16.22
C MET A 181 -2.76 27.38 -15.87
N PHE A 182 -3.65 26.47 -16.30
CA PHE A 182 -3.49 25.05 -16.04
C PHE A 182 -3.09 24.28 -17.30
N ARG A 183 -2.11 23.38 -17.18
CA ARG A 183 -1.68 22.46 -18.23
C ARG A 183 -1.72 21.03 -17.71
N GLY A 184 -2.50 20.18 -18.38
CA GLY A 184 -2.49 18.74 -18.14
C GLY A 184 -1.29 18.09 -18.83
N ASP A 185 -0.53 17.29 -18.08
CA ASP A 185 0.57 16.48 -18.61
C ASP A 185 0.38 15.01 -18.23
N PRO A 186 0.06 14.12 -19.18
CA PRO A 186 -0.13 12.69 -18.90
C PRO A 186 1.11 11.99 -18.34
N THR A 187 2.30 12.58 -18.48
CA THR A 187 3.55 12.03 -17.92
C THR A 187 3.71 12.33 -16.44
N PHE A 188 2.91 13.24 -15.88
CA PHE A 188 2.96 13.58 -14.47
C PHE A 188 2.26 12.49 -13.64
N HIS A 189 2.93 12.07 -12.58
CA HIS A 189 2.30 11.22 -11.57
C HIS A 189 1.09 11.92 -10.96
N HIS A 190 0.07 11.16 -10.57
CA HIS A 190 -1.19 11.67 -10.04
C HIS A 190 -1.01 12.61 -8.83
N GLU A 191 -0.04 12.33 -7.97
CA GLU A 191 0.31 13.16 -6.80
C GLU A 191 1.25 14.33 -7.10
N LYS A 192 1.73 14.48 -8.35
CA LYS A 192 2.72 15.49 -8.72
C LYS A 192 2.05 16.67 -9.42
N PHE A 193 2.37 17.87 -8.95
CA PHE A 193 2.10 19.12 -9.65
C PHE A 193 3.30 20.05 -9.51
N VAL A 194 3.46 20.95 -10.47
CA VAL A 194 4.52 21.96 -10.49
C VAL A 194 3.88 23.32 -10.75
N ILE A 195 4.29 24.32 -9.97
CA ILE A 195 3.82 25.69 -10.10
C ILE A 195 4.99 26.52 -10.63
N THR A 196 4.77 27.29 -11.69
CA THR A 196 5.79 28.09 -12.38
C THR A 196 5.29 29.49 -12.65
N ASP A 197 6.19 30.46 -12.79
CA ASP A 197 5.88 31.74 -13.41
C ASP A 197 5.61 31.51 -14.90
N ALA A 198 4.47 31.97 -15.40
CA ALA A 198 4.06 31.76 -16.78
C ALA A 198 5.00 32.45 -17.80
N ASN A 199 5.66 33.54 -17.39
CA ASN A 199 6.53 34.36 -18.24
C ASN A 199 7.97 33.82 -18.27
N THR A 200 8.55 33.56 -17.10
CA THR A 200 9.95 33.13 -17.00
C THR A 200 10.12 31.61 -17.03
N GLY A 201 9.06 30.85 -16.73
CA GLY A 201 9.13 29.40 -16.56
C GLY A 201 9.84 28.96 -15.27
N ALA A 202 10.23 29.91 -14.40
CA ALA A 202 10.87 29.60 -13.14
C ALA A 202 9.90 28.89 -12.18
N GLU A 203 10.34 27.81 -11.54
CA GLU A 203 9.54 27.07 -10.57
C GLU A 203 9.33 27.89 -9.30
N LEU A 204 8.07 28.03 -8.90
CA LEU A 204 7.64 28.78 -7.74
C LEU A 204 7.39 27.82 -6.58
N LYS A 205 8.28 27.89 -5.59
CA LYS A 205 8.17 27.12 -4.36
C LYS A 205 7.37 27.89 -3.31
N ALA A 206 6.43 27.19 -2.67
CA ALA A 206 5.70 27.66 -1.49
C ALA A 206 6.69 28.22 -0.45
#